data_AF-A0A9W9PUJ5-F1
#
_entry.id   AF-A0A9W9PUJ5-F1
#
_cell.length_a   1.000
_cell.length_b   1.000
_cell.length_c   1.000
_cell.angle_alpha   90.00
_cell.angle_beta   90.00
_cell.angle_gamma   90.00
#
_symmetry.space_group_name_H-M   'P 1'
#
loop_
_entity.id
_entity.type
_entity.pdbx_description
1 polymer ?
#
loop_
_entity_poly.entity_id
_entity_poly.type
_entity_poly.pdbx_seq_one_letter_code
_entity_poly.pdbx_strand_id
1 'polypeptide(L)'
;MAPPMDNTTRGVILGLKMAGKGNTEIAEIIGMTPSAVSMLYLRAVKKGYDPEKRPLGALDSFFGGGSTPNTPKKRKTPRRRSV
;
A
#
# COMPACT_ATOMS: atom_id res chain seq x y z
N MET A 1 -13.26 -1.54 1.11
CA MET A 1 -12.20 -0.51 1.21
C MET A 1 -11.24 -0.97 2.30
N ALA A 2 -9.98 -1.31 2.00
CA ALA A 2 -9.02 -1.65 3.06
C ALA A 2 -8.65 -0.35 3.81
N PRO A 3 -8.51 -0.37 5.14
CA PRO A 3 -8.10 0.80 5.91
C PRO A 3 -6.76 1.34 5.36
N PRO A 4 -6.51 2.66 5.45
CA PRO A 4 -5.21 3.21 5.09
C PRO A 4 -4.14 2.51 5.91
N MET A 5 -3.26 1.80 5.22
CA MET A 5 -2.20 0.99 5.83
C MET A 5 -0.89 1.74 5.70
N ASP A 6 -0.21 1.93 6.82
CA ASP A 6 1.08 2.60 6.88
C ASP A 6 2.17 1.80 6.16
N ASN A 7 3.15 2.49 5.59
CA ASN A 7 4.26 1.86 4.89
C ASN A 7 5.02 0.87 5.79
N THR A 8 5.11 1.13 7.09
CA THR A 8 5.68 0.22 8.08
C THR A 8 4.98 -1.13 8.08
N THR A 9 3.65 -1.14 8.19
CA THR A 9 2.84 -2.37 8.18
C THR A 9 3.00 -3.12 6.86
N ARG A 10 3.10 -2.39 5.74
CA ARG A 10 3.35 -3.00 4.42
C ARG A 10 4.73 -3.64 4.32
N GLY A 11 5.75 -2.98 4.90
CA GLY A 11 7.10 -3.50 5.02
C GLY A 11 7.14 -4.78 5.86
N VAL A 12 6.43 -4.82 6.99
CA VAL A 12 6.31 -6.02 7.83
C VAL A 12 5.68 -7.17 7.06
N ILE A 13 4.58 -6.93 6.34
CA ILE A 13 3.93 -7.94 5.50
C ILE A 13 4.89 -8.51 4.45
N LEU A 14 5.64 -7.63 3.78
CA LEU A 14 6.61 -8.04 2.76
C LEU A 14 7.74 -8.86 3.39
N GLY A 15 8.26 -8.43 4.54
CA GLY A 15 9.28 -9.15 5.30
C GLY A 15 8.82 -10.54 5.75
N LEU A 16 7.61 -10.66 6.28
CA LEU A 16 7.02 -11.95 6.67
C LEU A 16 6.84 -12.87 5.45
N LYS A 17 6.45 -12.30 4.31
CA LYS A 17 6.33 -13.05 3.05
C LYS A 17 7.68 -13.61 2.58
N MET A 18 8.74 -12.80 2.71
CA MET A 18 10.11 -13.21 2.38
C MET A 18 10.68 -14.22 3.36
N ALA A 19 10.23 -14.18 4.62
CA ALA A 19 10.54 -15.19 5.62
C ALA A 19 9.83 -16.54 5.36
N GLY A 20 9.05 -16.66 4.28
CA GLY A 20 8.37 -17.89 3.87
C GLY A 20 6.97 -18.09 4.47
N LYS A 21 6.43 -17.09 5.19
CA LYS A 21 5.09 -17.23 5.79
C LYS A 21 3.98 -17.23 4.73
N GLY A 22 2.94 -18.01 5.02
CA GLY A 22 1.75 -18.10 4.18
C GLY A 22 0.90 -16.83 4.27
N ASN A 23 0.06 -16.57 3.25
CA ASN A 23 -0.82 -15.39 3.28
C ASN A 23 -1.83 -15.44 4.44
N THR A 24 -2.33 -16.63 4.78
CA THR A 24 -3.27 -16.85 5.90
C THR A 24 -2.59 -16.58 7.23
N GLU A 25 -1.38 -17.09 7.42
CA GLU A 25 -0.59 -16.86 8.63
C GLU A 25 -0.24 -15.38 8.82
N ILE A 26 0.15 -14.69 7.74
CA ILE A 26 0.41 -13.24 7.79
C ILE A 26 -0.88 -12.46 8.09
N ALA A 27 -2.01 -12.90 7.53
CA ALA A 27 -3.31 -12.32 7.80
C ALA A 27 -3.71 -12.43 9.27
N GLU A 28 -3.45 -13.56 9.91
CA GLU A 28 -3.68 -13.78 11.34
C GLU A 28 -2.75 -12.92 12.21
N ILE A 29 -1.46 -12.82 11.87
CA ILE A 29 -0.48 -12.02 12.63
C ILE A 29 -0.81 -10.52 12.60
N ILE A 30 -1.22 -10.00 11.44
CA ILE A 30 -1.44 -8.56 11.25
C ILE A 30 -2.91 -8.17 11.46
N GLY A 31 -3.83 -9.14 11.51
CA GLY A 31 -5.27 -8.88 11.66
C GLY A 31 -5.94 -8.35 10.39
N MET A 32 -5.63 -8.95 9.24
CA MET A 32 -6.18 -8.56 7.94
C MET A 32 -6.62 -9.74 7.09
N THR A 33 -7.26 -9.48 5.94
CA THR A 33 -7.69 -10.57 5.07
C THR A 33 -6.51 -11.11 4.24
N PRO A 34 -6.47 -12.43 3.95
CA PRO A 34 -5.44 -13.01 3.08
C PRO A 34 -5.39 -12.37 1.68
N SER A 35 -6.54 -11.91 1.18
CA SER A 35 -6.65 -11.18 -0.08
C SER A 35 -5.93 -9.83 -0.04
N ALA A 36 -5.97 -9.12 1.08
CA ALA A 36 -5.27 -7.85 1.24
C ALA A 36 -3.74 -8.05 1.20
N VAL A 37 -3.24 -9.10 1.86
CA VAL A 37 -1.83 -9.51 1.81
C VAL A 37 -1.38 -9.81 0.37
N SER A 38 -2.16 -10.61 -0.35
CA SER A 38 -1.89 -10.95 -1.75
C SER A 38 -1.86 -9.71 -2.66
N MET A 39 -2.86 -8.83 -2.54
CA MET A 39 -2.92 -7.60 -3.33
C MET A 39 -1.74 -6.66 -3.06
N LEU A 40 -1.31 -6.55 -1.81
CA LEU A 40 -0.15 -5.75 -1.43
C LEU A 40 1.12 -6.29 -2.07
N TYR A 41 1.33 -7.60 -1.99
CA TYR A 41 2.47 -8.26 -2.60
C TYR A 41 2.50 -8.06 -4.13
N LEU A 42 1.36 -8.27 -4.80
CA LEU A 42 1.23 -8.04 -6.24
C LEU A 42 1.51 -6.58 -6.62
N ARG A 43 1.10 -5.61 -5.80
CA ARG A 43 1.39 -4.19 -6.02
C ARG A 43 2.87 -3.87 -5.87
N ALA A 44 3.54 -4.47 -4.88
CA ALA A 44 4.98 -4.30 -4.71
C ALA A 44 5.73 -4.84 -5.94
N VAL A 45 5.40 -6.06 -6.38
CA VAL A 45 5.99 -6.68 -7.58
C VAL A 45 5.75 -5.83 -8.83
N LYS A 46 4.52 -5.32 -9.02
CA LYS A 46 4.20 -4.40 -10.13
C LYS A 46 5.03 -3.12 -10.12
N LYS A 47 5.57 -2.69 -8.97
CA LYS A 47 6.46 -1.53 -8.86
C LYS A 47 7.94 -1.89 -8.93
N GLY A 48 8.27 -3.11 -9.31
CA GLY A 48 9.67 -3.56 -9.46
C GLY A 48 10.27 -4.10 -8.17
N TYR A 49 9.46 -4.48 -7.18
CA TYR A 49 9.98 -5.30 -6.09
C TYR A 49 10.34 -6.69 -6.61
N ASP A 50 11.58 -7.10 -6.39
CA ASP A 50 12.11 -8.41 -6.78
C ASP A 50 12.23 -9.31 -5.53
N PRO A 51 11.50 -10.44 -5.47
CA PRO A 51 11.51 -11.36 -4.34
C PRO A 51 12.78 -12.19 -4.19
N GLU A 52 13.55 -12.36 -5.27
CA GLU A 52 14.77 -13.19 -5.25
C GLU A 52 16.00 -12.35 -4.88
N LYS A 53 15.89 -11.03 -5.06
CA LYS A 53 16.98 -10.11 -4.75
C LYS A 53 17.25 -10.06 -3.25
N ARG A 54 18.48 -10.39 -2.88
CA ARG A 54 19.03 -10.20 -1.54
C ARG A 54 20.15 -9.15 -1.58
N PRO A 55 20.27 -8.30 -0.53
CA PRO A 55 19.49 -8.26 0.70
C PRO A 55 18.05 -7.76 0.49
N LEU A 56 17.16 -8.05 1.45
CA LEU A 56 15.76 -7.62 1.40
C LEU A 56 15.66 -6.09 1.39
N GLY A 57 15.17 -5.53 0.29
CA GLY A 57 14.96 -4.09 0.13
C GLY A 57 13.47 -3.74 0.20
N ALA A 58 12.97 -3.39 1.38
CA ALA A 58 11.60 -2.90 1.56
C ALA A 58 11.58 -1.36 1.44
N LEU A 59 11.83 -0.82 0.25
CA LEU A 59 11.78 0.64 0.01
C LEU A 59 10.33 1.13 0.02
N ASP A 60 10.09 2.29 0.64
CA ASP A 60 8.79 2.98 0.64
C ASP A 60 8.22 3.19 -0.77
N SER A 61 9.08 3.31 -1.78
CA SER A 61 8.73 3.43 -3.19
C SER A 61 7.88 2.25 -3.70
N PHE A 62 8.12 1.03 -3.22
CA PHE A 62 7.33 -0.16 -3.61
C PHE A 62 5.92 -0.10 -3.04
N PHE A 63 5.75 0.56 -1.89
CA PHE A 63 4.48 0.67 -1.19
C PHE A 63 3.69 1.92 -1.54
N GLY A 64 4.34 2.95 -2.11
CA GLY A 64 3.74 4.24 -2.46
C GLY A 64 2.65 4.16 -3.54
N GLY A 65 1.42 3.86 -3.15
CA GLY A 65 0.20 4.19 -3.89
C GLY A 65 -0.47 5.26 -3.06
N GLY A 66 -0.38 6.51 -3.54
CA GLY A 66 -0.93 7.65 -2.83
C GLY A 66 -2.35 7.37 -2.41
N SER A 67 -2.71 7.81 -1.21
CA SER A 67 -4.09 8.14 -0.89
C SER A 67 -4.66 8.83 -2.13
N THR A 68 -5.54 8.19 -2.89
CA THR A 68 -6.23 8.89 -3.97
C THR A 68 -6.82 10.12 -3.29
N PRO A 69 -6.45 11.36 -3.66
CA PRO A 69 -7.03 12.52 -3.03
C PRO A 69 -8.46 12.60 -3.55
N ASN A 70 -9.37 11.82 -2.96
CA ASN A 70 -10.79 11.91 -3.21
C ASN A 70 -11.38 13.05 -2.37
N THR A 71 -10.58 14.08 -2.11
CA THR A 71 -11.09 15.38 -1.67
C THR A 71 -11.30 16.17 -2.95
N PRO A 72 -12.55 16.36 -3.42
CA PRO A 72 -12.80 17.30 -4.50
C PRO A 72 -12.25 18.66 -4.05
N LYS A 73 -11.24 19.19 -4.77
CA LYS A 73 -10.78 20.56 -4.60
C LYS A 73 -12.00 21.45 -4.82
N LYS A 74 -12.59 21.99 -3.75
CA LYS A 74 -13.65 23.01 -3.84
C LYS A 74 -13.13 24.13 -4.74
N ARG A 75 -13.59 24.18 -5.98
CA ARG A 75 -13.40 25.34 -6.86
C ARG A 75 -14.10 26.50 -6.18
N LYS A 76 -13.34 27.49 -5.71
CA LYS A 76 -13.92 28.78 -5.31
C LYS A 76 -14.48 29.41 -6.59
N THR A 77 -15.80 29.44 -6.72
CA THR A 77 -16.49 30.19 -7.78
C THR A 77 -16.00 31.64 -7.72
N PRO A 78 -15.45 32.21 -8.80
CA PRO A 78 -15.13 33.63 -8.81
C PRO A 78 -16.45 34.38 -8.69
N ARG A 79 -16.60 35.17 -7.62
CA ARG A 79 -17.70 36.13 -7.48
C ARG A 79 -17.63 37.07 -8.66
N ARG A 80 -18.55 36.93 -9.63
CA ARG A 80 -18.80 37.94 -10.66
C ARG A 80 -19.07 39.26 -9.92
N ARG A 81 -18.19 40.25 -10.09
CA ARG A 81 -18.54 41.63 -9.77
C ARG A 81 -19.47 42.11 -10.87
N SER A 82 -20.66 42.51 -10.45
CA SER A 82 -21.63 43.27 -11.22
C SER A 82 -20.99 44.56 -11.73
N VAL A 83 -21.17 44.82 -13.03
CA VAL A 83 -21.11 46.15 -13.64
C VAL A 83 -22.45 46.35 -14.33
#